data_AF-A0A971W3X0-F1
#
_entry.id   AF-A0A971W3X0-F1
#
_cell.length_a   1.000
_cell.length_b   1.000
_cell.length_c   1.000
_cell.angle_alpha   90.00
_cell.angle_beta   90.00
_cell.angle_gamma   90.00
#
_symmetry.space_group_name_H-M   'P 1'
#
loop_
_entity.id
_entity.type
_entity.pdbx_description
1 polymer ?
#
loop_
_entity_poly.entity_id
_entity_poly.type
_entity_poly.pdbx_seq_one_letter_code
_entity_poly.pdbx_strand_id
1 'polypeptide(L)' 'MKEVGPEQVEGLKEYIEALEGTQVTLDDGKVAEILKADIKERKGKATLIFRYQLQS' A
#
# COMPACT_ATOMS: atom_id res chain seq x y z
N MET A 1 8.37 -13.55 7.25
CA MET A 1 7.48 -12.93 6.25
C MET A 1 6.16 -13.69 6.32
N LYS A 2 5.02 -13.00 6.52
CA LYS A 2 3.72 -13.66 6.42
C LYS A 2 3.38 -13.73 4.92
N GLU A 3 3.30 -14.93 4.37
CA GLU A 3 2.81 -15.15 3.01
C GLU A 3 1.29 -15.03 3.04
N VAL A 4 0.73 -14.24 2.12
CA VAL A 4 -0.71 -14.10 1.91
C VAL A 4 -1.11 -14.98 0.73
N GLY A 5 -2.16 -15.78 0.90
CA GLY A 5 -2.66 -16.69 -0.12
C GLY A 5 -3.40 -15.94 -1.24
N PRO A 6 -3.54 -16.53 -2.45
CA PRO A 6 -4.22 -15.90 -3.59
C PRO A 6 -5.67 -15.50 -3.30
N GLU A 7 -6.40 -16.29 -2.50
CA GLU A 7 -7.77 -15.98 -2.05
C GLU A 7 -7.90 -14.70 -1.22
N GLN A 8 -6.79 -14.15 -0.71
CA GLN A 8 -6.78 -12.92 0.08
C GLN A 8 -6.41 -11.69 -0.76
N VAL A 9 -6.15 -11.85 -2.06
CA VAL A 9 -5.68 -10.76 -2.94
C VAL A 9 -6.75 -9.68 -3.14
N GLU A 10 -8.02 -10.05 -3.26
CA GLU A 10 -9.12 -9.07 -3.39
C GLU A 10 -9.29 -8.25 -2.11
N GLY A 11 -9.40 -8.90 -0.95
CA GLY A 11 -9.50 -8.22 0.34
C GLY A 11 -8.24 -7.41 0.67
N LEU A 12 -7.07 -7.88 0.23
CA LEU A 12 -5.83 -7.11 0.34
C LEU A 12 -5.92 -5.86 -0.52
N LYS A 13 -6.34 -5.96 -1.80
CA LYS A 13 -6.45 -4.82 -2.70
C LYS A 13 -7.40 -3.75 -2.15
N GLU A 14 -8.58 -4.15 -1.70
CA GLU A 14 -9.54 -3.25 -1.05
C GLU A 14 -8.93 -2.57 0.19
N TYR A 15 -8.23 -3.35 1.03
CA TYR A 15 -7.53 -2.81 2.19
C TYR A 15 -6.48 -1.77 1.80
N ILE A 16 -5.68 -2.02 0.75
CA ILE A 16 -4.63 -1.07 0.37
C ILE A 16 -5.22 0.19 -0.28
N GLU A 17 -6.23 0.05 -1.13
CA GLU A 17 -6.95 1.20 -1.71
C GLU A 17 -7.58 2.06 -0.62
N ALA A 18 -8.08 1.46 0.47
CA ALA A 18 -8.59 2.19 1.62
C ALA A 18 -7.53 2.98 2.41
N LEU A 19 -6.22 2.75 2.14
CA LEU A 19 -5.15 3.57 2.72
C LEU A 19 -4.99 4.91 2.00
N GLU A 20 -5.57 5.10 0.82
CA GLU A 20 -5.53 6.40 0.13
C GLU A 20 -6.19 7.50 0.98
N GLY A 21 -5.52 8.65 1.11
CA GLY A 21 -5.90 9.77 1.98
C GLY A 21 -5.52 9.60 3.46
N THR A 22 -4.97 8.44 3.85
CA THR A 22 -4.52 8.24 5.24
C THR A 22 -3.13 8.81 5.50
N GLN A 23 -2.88 9.18 6.75
CA GLN A 23 -1.55 9.60 7.22
C GLN A 23 -0.85 8.45 7.91
N VAL A 24 0.40 8.22 7.55
CA VAL A 24 1.27 7.21 8.15
C VAL A 24 2.50 7.89 8.74
N THR A 25 2.91 7.46 9.94
CA THR A 25 4.18 7.89 10.54
C THR A 25 5.28 6.93 10.09
N LEU A 26 6.34 7.47 9.51
CA LEU A 26 7.51 6.73 9.08
C LEU A 26 8.45 6.47 10.26
N ASP A 27 9.37 5.51 10.10
CA ASP A 27 10.33 5.14 11.15
C ASP A 27 11.24 6.30 11.59
N ASP A 28 11.42 7.31 10.73
CA ASP A 28 12.18 8.53 11.03
C ASP A 28 11.33 9.64 11.70
N GLY A 29 10.08 9.34 12.06
CA GLY A 29 9.14 10.24 12.72
C GLY A 29 8.43 11.22 11.77
N LYS A 30 8.71 11.20 10.46
CA LYS A 30 7.99 12.03 9.49
C LYS A 30 6.59 11.49 9.25
N VAL A 31 5.66 12.38 8.93
CA VAL A 31 4.30 12.02 8.53
C VAL A 31 4.21 12.07 7.01
N ALA A 32 3.71 11.00 6.42
CA ALA A 32 3.40 10.91 4.99
C ALA A 32 1.91 10.71 4.79
N GLU A 33 1.34 11.43 3.84
CA GLU A 33 -0.01 11.18 3.35
C GLU A 33 0.06 10.22 2.15
N ILE A 34 -0.70 9.12 2.21
CA ILE A 34 -0.80 8.19 1.10
C ILE A 34 -1.74 8.78 0.05
N LEU A 35 -1.20 9.15 -1.11
CA LEU A 35 -1.97 9.71 -2.21
C LEU A 35 -2.54 8.65 -3.16
N LYS A 36 -1.84 7.52 -3.27
CA LYS A 36 -2.27 6.39 -4.09
C LYS A 36 -1.70 5.10 -3.53
N ALA A 37 -2.49 4.03 -3.56
CA ALA A 37 -2.05 2.70 -3.19
C ALA A 37 -2.67 1.66 -4.13
N ASP A 38 -1.84 0.81 -4.73
CA ASP A 38 -2.30 -0.13 -5.76
C ASP A 38 -1.43 -1.39 -5.81
N ILE A 39 -1.98 -2.47 -6.34
CA ILE A 39 -1.27 -3.73 -6.60
C ILE A 39 -1.22 -3.95 -8.11
N LYS A 40 -0.01 -3.98 -8.66
CA LYS A 40 0.20 -4.27 -10.07
C LYS A 40 0.72 -5.69 -10.26
N GLU A 41 -0.03 -6.50 -10.98
CA GLU A 41 0.39 -7.85 -11.35
C GLU A 41 1.04 -7.87 -12.73
N ARG A 42 2.23 -8.47 -12.84
CA ARG A 42 2.91 -8.69 -14.12
C ARG A 42 3.74 -9.97 -14.08
N LYS A 43 3.52 -10.87 -15.04
CA LYS A 43 4.23 -12.16 -15.18
C LYS A 43 4.20 -13.00 -13.88
N GLY A 44 3.04 -13.09 -13.23
CA GLY A 44 2.87 -13.86 -11.98
C GLY A 44 3.55 -13.24 -10.75
N LYS A 45 4.00 -11.99 -10.82
CA LYS A 45 4.50 -11.24 -9.67
C LYS A 45 3.54 -10.10 -9.36
N ALA A 46 3.09 -10.02 -8.11
CA ALA A 46 2.38 -8.87 -7.57
C ALA A 46 3.38 -7.83 -7.05
N THR A 47 3.23 -6.58 -7.44
CA THR A 47 4.04 -5.46 -6.99
C THR A 47 3.16 -4.44 -6.30
N LEU A 48 3.49 -4.09 -5.07
CA LEU A 48 2.81 -3.05 -4.31
C LEU A 48 3.35 -1.68 -4.72
N ILE A 49 2.45 -0.75 -5.03
CA ILE A 49 2.77 0.60 -5.49
C ILE A 49 2.13 1.59 -4.52
N PHE A 50 2.95 2.43 -3.91
CA PHE A 50 2.49 3.58 -3.15
C PHE A 50 2.97 4.88 -3.77
N ARG A 51 2.09 5.87 -3.82
CA ARG A 51 2.44 7.28 -4.00
C ARG A 51 2.10 7.99 -2.70
N TYR A 52 3.04 8.75 -2.18
CA TYR A 52 2.84 9.50 -0.94
C TYR A 52 3.43 10.89 -1.07
N GLN A 53 2.98 11.77 -0.19
CA GLN A 53 3.55 13.10 0.02
C GLN A 53 4.03 13.19 1.46
N LEU A 54 5.30 13.57 1.64
CA LEU A 54 5.81 13.93 2.96
C LEU A 54 5.16 15.25 3.39
N GLN A 55 4.62 15.29 4.60
CA GLN A 55 4.17 16.53 5.21
C GLN A 55 5.35 17.22 5.89
N SER A 56 5.48 18.51 5.62
CA SER A 56 6.56 19.39 6.09
C SER A 56 6.41 19.76 7.56
#